data_AF-A0AAD1JF93-F1
#
_entry.id   AF-A0AAD1JF93-F1
#
_cell.length_a   1.000
_cell.length_b   1.000
_cell.length_c   1.000
_cell.angle_alpha   90.00
_cell.angle_beta   90.00
_cell.angle_gamma   90.00
#
_symmetry.space_group_name_H-M   'P 1'
#
loop_
_entity.id
_entity.type
_entity.pdbx_description
1 polymer ?
#
loop_
_entity_poly.entity_id
_entity_poly.type
_entity_poly.pdbx_seq_one_letter_code
_entity_poly.pdbx_strand_id
1 'polypeptide(L)'
;MKIASKSSFTLFELLIVILIISIIYGIFIERLNSKEEEIKRLGLEDIHEFLSSYDFNESVKLRCVDQGRSCYLFLDGQKREKIPFSFRSEPKVYDFDIHGMLSQVRFVPLFEGNMPKDVCFEYDLYPNGSGSSYIVEYEKRYYVFYSYLHPVRIVKSIAKAQDLFDPTPWIPTDSSDYNF
;
A
#
# COMPACT_ATOMS: atom_id res chain seq x y z
N MET A 1 -16.85 63.31 -35.42
CA MET A 1 -15.97 62.40 -34.66
C MET A 1 -16.54 62.26 -33.25
N LYS A 2 -17.24 61.16 -32.95
CA LYS A 2 -17.84 60.92 -31.62
C LYS A 2 -16.80 60.27 -30.72
N ILE A 3 -16.40 60.95 -29.64
CA ILE A 3 -15.53 60.39 -28.62
C ILE A 3 -16.41 59.54 -27.70
N ALA A 4 -16.24 58.22 -27.75
CA ALA A 4 -16.88 57.31 -26.80
C ALA A 4 -16.33 57.60 -25.39
N SER A 5 -17.20 57.84 -24.41
CA SER A 5 -16.77 58.03 -23.03
C SER A 5 -16.15 56.73 -22.53
N LYS A 6 -14.88 56.80 -22.11
CA LYS A 6 -14.25 55.70 -21.40
C LYS A 6 -14.79 55.72 -19.97
N SER A 7 -15.64 54.76 -19.63
CA SER A 7 -16.07 54.52 -18.26
C SER A 7 -14.84 54.14 -17.44
N SER A 8 -14.40 55.03 -16.55
CA SER A 8 -13.37 54.75 -15.58
C SER A 8 -13.98 53.99 -14.41
N PHE A 9 -13.38 52.86 -14.06
CA PHE A 9 -13.72 52.11 -12.86
C PHE A 9 -13.70 53.02 -11.63
N THR A 10 -14.70 52.89 -10.77
CA THR A 10 -14.70 53.64 -9.51
C THR A 10 -13.75 52.98 -8.50
N LEU A 11 -13.21 53.76 -7.58
CA LEU A 11 -12.37 53.23 -6.49
C LEU A 11 -13.09 52.15 -5.67
N PHE A 12 -14.41 52.30 -5.49
CA PHE A 12 -15.23 51.35 -4.77
C PHE A 12 -15.38 50.01 -5.52
N GLU A 13 -15.56 50.08 -6.83
CA GLU A 13 -15.65 48.90 -7.71
C GLU A 13 -14.33 48.11 -7.70
N LEU A 14 -13.19 48.81 -7.68
CA LEU A 14 -11.87 48.17 -7.56
C LEU A 14 -11.71 47.42 -6.23
N LEU A 15 -12.20 48.01 -5.12
CA LEU A 15 -12.11 47.39 -3.79
C LEU A 15 -12.92 46.10 -3.72
N ILE A 16 -14.14 46.09 -4.27
CA ILE A 16 -14.99 44.90 -4.35
C ILE A 16 -14.30 43.78 -5.15
N VAL A 17 -13.67 44.12 -6.27
CA VAL A 17 -12.95 43.14 -7.10
C VAL A 17 -11.80 42.48 -6.32
N ILE A 18 -11.00 43.26 -5.59
CA ILE A 18 -9.89 42.73 -4.78
C ILE A 18 -10.41 41.81 -3.66
N LEU A 19 -11.51 42.17 -3.01
CA LEU A 19 -12.14 41.36 -1.97
C LEU A 19 -12.63 40.01 -2.52
N ILE A 20 -13.30 40.02 -3.69
CA ILE A 20 -13.78 38.78 -4.34
C ILE A 20 -12.60 37.88 -4.72
N ILE A 21 -11.56 38.45 -5.33
CA ILE A 21 -10.34 37.71 -5.70
C ILE A 21 -9.70 37.07 -4.46
N SER A 22 -9.63 37.79 -3.35
CA SER A 22 -9.03 37.29 -2.09
C SER A 22 -9.79 36.09 -1.52
N ILE A 23 -11.13 36.10 -1.58
CA ILE A 23 -11.96 34.98 -1.13
C ILE A 23 -11.76 33.76 -2.04
N ILE A 24 -11.72 33.96 -3.36
CA ILE A 24 -11.49 32.88 -4.33
C ILE A 24 -10.12 32.23 -4.07
N TYR A 25 -9.06 33.03 -3.90
CA TYR A 25 -7.73 32.52 -3.59
C TYR A 25 -7.66 31.83 -2.23
N GLY A 26 -8.35 32.34 -1.20
CA GLY A 26 -8.42 31.69 0.12
C GLY A 26 -9.00 30.28 0.04
N ILE A 27 -10.12 30.11 -0.66
CA ILE A 27 -10.77 28.80 -0.85
C ILE A 27 -9.87 27.85 -1.66
N PHE A 28 -9.14 28.39 -2.65
CA PHE A 28 -8.20 27.58 -3.45
C PHE A 28 -6.99 27.13 -2.64
N ILE A 29 -6.43 28.00 -1.79
CA ILE A 29 -5.29 27.68 -0.92
C ILE A 29 -5.69 26.65 0.14
N GLU A 30 -6.86 26.76 0.76
CA GLU A 30 -7.35 25.75 1.71
C GLU A 30 -7.50 24.37 1.05
N ARG A 31 -8.00 24.32 -0.20
CA ARG A 31 -8.08 23.07 -0.97
C ARG A 31 -6.72 22.50 -1.40
N LEU A 32 -5.72 23.36 -1.62
CA LEU A 32 -4.35 22.91 -1.92
C LEU A 32 -3.66 22.40 -0.66
N ASN A 33 -3.78 23.12 0.46
CA ASN A 33 -3.19 22.73 1.75
C ASN A 33 -3.86 21.48 2.34
N SER A 34 -5.17 21.26 2.14
CA SER A 34 -5.82 20.01 2.56
C SER A 34 -5.40 18.79 1.74
N LYS A 35 -4.64 18.98 0.64
CA LYS A 35 -4.08 17.89 -0.17
C LYS A 35 -2.63 17.56 0.21
N GLU A 36 -1.96 18.43 0.96
CA GLU A 36 -0.55 18.28 1.36
C GLU A 36 -0.36 17.73 2.79
N GLU A 37 -1.40 17.63 3.61
CA GLU A 37 -1.31 17.12 4.99
C GLU A 37 -2.22 15.92 5.24
N GLU A 38 -2.02 14.85 4.46
CA GLU A 38 -2.21 13.47 4.91
C GLU A 38 -1.58 12.53 3.86
N ILE A 39 -0.25 12.56 3.71
CA ILE A 39 0.44 11.35 3.25
C ILE A 39 0.27 10.36 4.39
N LYS A 40 -0.88 9.68 4.43
CA LYS A 40 -1.10 8.49 5.24
C LYS A 40 0.08 7.58 4.89
N ARG A 41 1.05 7.46 5.81
CA ARG A 41 2.23 6.63 5.58
C ARG A 41 1.69 5.24 5.34
N LEU A 42 1.86 4.72 4.12
CA LEU A 42 1.37 3.39 3.75
C LEU A 42 1.81 2.41 4.83
N GLY A 43 0.85 1.82 5.56
CA GLY A 43 1.12 0.78 6.54
C GLY A 43 1.24 -0.58 5.87
N LEU A 44 1.73 -1.58 6.61
CA LEU A 44 1.68 -2.97 6.16
C LEU A 44 0.22 -3.41 5.94
N GLU A 45 -0.69 -2.91 6.77
CA GLU A 45 -2.13 -3.13 6.72
C GLU A 45 -2.82 -2.53 5.49
N ASP A 46 -2.26 -1.48 4.89
CA ASP A 46 -2.83 -0.77 3.75
C ASP A 46 -2.33 -1.33 2.40
N ILE A 47 -1.36 -2.25 2.39
CA ILE A 47 -0.72 -2.74 1.15
C ILE A 47 -1.73 -3.34 0.17
N HIS A 48 -2.65 -4.18 0.64
CA HIS A 48 -3.63 -4.82 -0.24
C HIS A 48 -4.51 -3.77 -0.95
N GLU A 49 -5.09 -2.84 -0.18
CA GLU A 49 -5.95 -1.77 -0.72
C GLU A 49 -5.17 -0.85 -1.67
N PHE A 50 -3.94 -0.50 -1.28
CA PHE A 50 -3.08 0.33 -2.10
C PHE A 50 -2.75 -0.32 -3.44
N LEU A 51 -2.36 -1.60 -3.47
CA LEU A 51 -2.06 -2.30 -4.71
C LEU A 51 -3.32 -2.56 -5.55
N SER A 52 -4.48 -2.75 -4.92
CA SER A 52 -5.77 -2.92 -5.61
C SER A 52 -6.20 -1.69 -6.40
N SER A 53 -5.60 -0.52 -6.15
CA SER A 53 -5.89 0.72 -6.89
C SER A 53 -5.23 0.78 -8.27
N TYR A 54 -4.28 -0.11 -8.56
CA TYR A 54 -3.59 -0.18 -9.85
C TYR A 54 -4.36 -1.05 -10.85
N ASP A 55 -4.24 -0.70 -12.13
CA ASP A 55 -4.75 -1.49 -13.24
C ASP A 55 -3.66 -2.48 -13.73
N PHE A 56 -3.97 -3.77 -13.74
CA PHE A 56 -3.05 -4.85 -14.10
C PHE A 56 -3.82 -6.09 -14.60
N ASN A 57 -3.17 -6.90 -15.45
CA ASN A 57 -3.81 -8.07 -16.07
C ASN A 57 -3.43 -9.39 -15.42
N GLU A 58 -2.17 -9.53 -14.99
CA GLU A 58 -1.61 -10.76 -14.44
C GLU A 58 -1.37 -10.64 -12.94
N SER A 59 -0.63 -9.61 -12.53
CA SER A 59 -0.37 -9.34 -11.11
C SER A 59 0.23 -7.94 -10.89
N VAL A 60 0.01 -7.42 -9.69
CA VAL A 60 0.77 -6.30 -9.15
C VAL A 60 1.59 -6.79 -7.97
N LYS A 61 2.88 -6.42 -7.93
CA LYS A 61 3.81 -6.84 -6.88
C LYS A 61 4.50 -5.65 -6.25
N LEU A 62 4.63 -5.68 -4.93
CA LEU A 62 5.48 -4.78 -4.16
C LEU A 62 6.72 -5.54 -3.73
N ARG A 63 7.91 -5.12 -4.17
CA ARG A 63 9.18 -5.74 -3.75
C ARG A 63 10.06 -4.72 -3.05
N CYS A 64 10.50 -5.03 -1.84
CA CYS A 64 11.36 -4.19 -1.03
C CYS A 64 12.77 -4.77 -0.92
N VAL A 65 13.77 -3.92 -1.17
CA VAL A 65 15.20 -4.23 -1.13
C VAL A 65 15.93 -3.27 -0.20
N ASP A 66 17.24 -3.47 -0.05
CA ASP A 66 18.12 -2.65 0.79
C ASP A 66 17.58 -2.55 2.24
N GLN A 67 17.28 -3.71 2.85
CA GLN A 67 16.71 -3.83 4.20
C GLN A 67 15.35 -3.12 4.37
N GLY A 68 14.61 -3.00 3.27
CA GLY A 68 13.27 -2.42 3.25
C GLY A 68 13.24 -0.90 3.04
N ARG A 69 14.39 -0.27 2.78
CA ARG A 69 14.48 1.18 2.55
C ARG A 69 14.02 1.61 1.17
N SER A 70 13.99 0.68 0.21
CA SER A 70 13.55 0.94 -1.15
C SER A 70 12.55 -0.11 -1.58
N CYS A 71 11.32 0.30 -1.85
CA CYS A 71 10.26 -0.57 -2.35
C CYS A 71 9.83 -0.15 -3.76
N TYR A 72 9.69 -1.12 -4.64
CA TYR A 72 9.37 -0.91 -6.05
C TYR A 72 8.09 -1.64 -6.42
N LEU A 73 7.28 -0.99 -7.25
CA LEU A 73 6.09 -1.60 -7.85
C LEU A 73 6.49 -2.38 -9.12
N PHE A 74 5.87 -3.53 -9.30
CA PHE A 74 5.91 -4.29 -10.54
C PHE A 74 4.48 -4.51 -11.02
N LEU A 75 4.18 -4.12 -12.26
CA LEU A 75 2.90 -4.38 -12.91
C LEU A 75 3.15 -5.37 -14.05
N ASP A 76 2.47 -6.51 -14.02
CA ASP A 76 2.59 -7.57 -15.03
C ASP A 76 4.06 -7.93 -15.32
N GLY A 77 4.82 -8.12 -14.24
CA GLY A 77 6.25 -8.45 -14.27
C GLY A 77 7.20 -7.29 -14.59
N GLN A 78 6.70 -6.12 -14.99
CA GLN A 78 7.54 -4.97 -15.33
C GLN A 78 7.72 -4.03 -14.13
N LYS A 79 8.98 -3.75 -13.77
CA LYS A 79 9.31 -2.73 -12.77
C LYS A 79 8.79 -1.36 -13.23
N ARG A 80 8.05 -0.68 -12.36
CA ARG A 80 7.51 0.67 -12.58
C ARG A 80 8.28 1.66 -11.70
N GLU A 81 7.60 2.23 -10.72
CA GLU A 81 8.12 3.30 -9.87
C GLU A 81 8.55 2.81 -8.48
N LYS A 82 9.31 3.67 -7.80
CA LYS A 82 9.59 3.52 -6.37
C LYS A 82 8.39 4.07 -5.60
N ILE A 83 7.89 3.28 -4.65
CA ILE A 83 6.73 3.64 -3.84
C ILE A 83 7.19 4.44 -2.61
N PRO A 84 6.43 5.44 -2.13
CA PRO A 84 6.69 6.16 -0.87
C PRO A 84 6.42 5.29 0.38
N PHE A 85 6.81 4.02 0.34
CA PHE A 85 6.77 3.07 1.43
C PHE A 85 8.19 2.61 1.75
N SER A 86 8.52 2.57 3.03
CA SER A 86 9.81 2.07 3.49
C SER A 86 9.72 1.57 4.93
N PHE A 87 10.44 0.50 5.20
CA PHE A 87 10.62 -0.01 6.54
C PHE A 87 11.74 0.76 7.26
N ARG A 88 11.57 0.99 8.56
CA ARG A 88 12.62 1.57 9.42
C ARG A 88 13.69 0.55 9.80
N SER A 89 13.31 -0.73 9.80
CA SER A 89 14.15 -1.88 10.07
C SER A 89 13.73 -3.03 9.17
N GLU A 90 14.66 -3.90 8.80
CA GLU A 90 14.36 -5.06 7.95
C GLU A 90 13.23 -5.93 8.55
N PRO A 91 12.11 -6.15 7.82
CA PRO A 91 11.07 -7.07 8.26
C PRO A 91 11.53 -8.52 8.10
N LYS A 92 10.97 -9.41 8.91
CA LYS A 92 11.14 -10.86 8.72
C LYS A 92 9.82 -11.46 8.29
N VAL A 93 9.83 -12.27 7.23
CA VAL A 93 8.65 -12.93 6.70
C VAL A 93 8.73 -14.42 7.01
N TYR A 94 7.63 -15.00 7.46
CA TYR A 94 7.52 -16.40 7.83
C TYR A 94 6.31 -17.04 7.16
N ASP A 95 6.48 -18.29 6.76
CA ASP A 95 5.41 -19.13 6.22
C ASP A 95 5.61 -20.59 6.66
N PHE A 96 4.58 -21.40 6.54
CA PHE A 96 4.66 -22.83 6.83
C PHE A 96 5.34 -23.56 5.67
N ASP A 97 6.37 -24.34 5.99
CA ASP A 97 7.01 -25.21 5.02
C ASP A 97 6.13 -26.44 4.70
N ILE A 98 6.64 -27.30 3.81
CA ILE A 98 5.95 -28.54 3.41
C ILE A 98 5.70 -29.53 4.56
N HIS A 99 6.35 -29.34 5.71
CA HIS A 99 6.19 -30.14 6.92
C HIS A 99 5.28 -29.46 7.96
N GLY A 100 4.68 -28.31 7.61
CA GLY A 100 3.87 -27.53 8.54
C GLY A 100 4.70 -26.86 9.64
N MET A 101 6.00 -26.68 9.43
CA MET A 101 6.84 -25.93 10.35
C MET A 101 6.98 -24.48 9.87
N LEU A 102 6.81 -23.54 10.80
CA LEU A 102 7.01 -22.13 10.49
C LEU A 102 8.50 -21.87 10.21
N SER A 103 8.79 -21.37 9.02
CA SER A 103 10.14 -21.09 8.54
C SER A 103 10.23 -19.69 7.94
N GLN A 104 11.42 -19.09 7.95
CA GLN A 104 11.62 -17.77 7.36
C GLN A 104 11.63 -17.87 5.83
N VAL A 105 10.78 -17.08 5.17
CA VAL A 105 10.69 -17.00 3.71
C VAL A 105 11.95 -16.33 3.16
N ARG A 106 12.51 -16.91 2.08
CA ARG A 106 13.58 -16.31 1.29
C ARG A 106 13.04 -15.96 -0.08
N PHE A 107 12.97 -14.67 -0.38
CA PHE A 107 12.52 -14.19 -1.67
C PHE A 107 13.61 -14.33 -2.74
N VAL A 108 13.19 -14.47 -3.99
CA VAL A 108 14.10 -14.47 -5.13
C VAL A 108 14.78 -13.09 -5.23
N PRO A 109 16.11 -12.99 -5.40
CA PRO A 109 16.76 -11.70 -5.54
C PRO A 109 16.21 -10.88 -6.71
N LEU A 110 16.17 -9.55 -6.55
CA LEU A 110 15.87 -8.63 -7.63
C LEU A 110 17.16 -8.31 -8.38
N PHE A 111 17.18 -8.49 -9.69
CA PHE A 111 18.35 -8.18 -10.51
C PHE A 111 18.23 -6.79 -11.13
N GLU A 112 19.19 -5.90 -10.84
CA GLU A 112 19.38 -4.65 -11.56
C GLU A 112 20.62 -4.77 -12.44
N GLY A 113 20.40 -5.15 -13.71
CA GLY A 113 21.49 -5.61 -14.57
C GLY A 113 22.10 -6.91 -14.02
N ASN A 114 23.41 -6.92 -13.77
CA ASN A 114 24.13 -8.07 -13.20
C ASN A 114 24.31 -8.01 -11.67
N MET A 115 23.70 -7.03 -10.99
CA MET A 115 23.81 -6.89 -9.54
C MET A 115 22.56 -7.47 -8.86
N PRO A 116 22.69 -8.57 -8.08
CA PRO A 116 21.59 -9.07 -7.27
C PRO A 116 21.35 -8.14 -6.08
N LYS A 117 20.07 -7.87 -5.81
CA LYS A 117 19.58 -7.16 -4.65
C LYS A 117 18.74 -8.10 -3.81
N ASP A 118 19.08 -8.21 -2.53
CA ASP A 118 18.33 -9.02 -1.58
C ASP A 118 16.96 -8.39 -1.33
N VAL A 119 15.92 -9.19 -1.53
CA VAL A 119 14.53 -8.80 -1.30
C VAL A 119 14.16 -9.25 0.11
N CYS A 120 13.83 -8.30 0.99
CA CYS A 120 13.45 -8.57 2.37
C CYS A 120 11.93 -8.69 2.57
N PHE A 121 11.15 -8.20 1.62
CA PHE A 121 9.69 -8.28 1.63
C PHE A 121 9.16 -8.23 0.20
N GLU A 122 8.22 -9.12 -0.10
CA GLU A 122 7.50 -9.16 -1.37
C GLU A 122 6.04 -9.51 -1.12
N TYR A 123 5.14 -8.69 -1.65
CA TYR A 123 3.70 -8.93 -1.62
C TYR A 123 3.15 -8.91 -3.04
N ASP A 124 2.45 -9.98 -3.41
CA ASP A 124 1.75 -10.14 -4.68
C ASP A 124 0.26 -9.91 -4.50
N LEU A 125 -0.39 -9.35 -5.53
CA LEU A 125 -1.83 -9.29 -5.67
C LEU A 125 -2.21 -9.68 -7.11
N TYR A 126 -3.22 -10.56 -7.22
CA TYR A 126 -3.72 -11.12 -8.47
C TYR A 126 -5.12 -10.56 -8.80
N PRO A 127 -5.57 -10.66 -10.08
CA PRO A 127 -6.84 -10.06 -10.53
C PRO A 127 -8.08 -10.62 -9.82
N ASN A 128 -8.01 -11.84 -9.30
CA ASN A 128 -9.06 -12.45 -8.49
C ASN A 128 -9.14 -11.86 -7.06
N GLY A 129 -8.35 -10.83 -6.75
CA GLY A 129 -8.24 -10.20 -5.43
C GLY A 129 -7.40 -11.00 -4.43
N SER A 130 -6.86 -12.15 -4.84
CA SER A 130 -6.00 -12.95 -3.98
C SER A 130 -4.62 -12.34 -3.86
N GLY A 131 -4.05 -12.34 -2.66
CA GLY A 131 -2.73 -11.81 -2.38
C GLY A 131 -1.82 -12.82 -1.69
N SER A 132 -0.60 -12.38 -1.38
CA SER A 132 0.33 -13.19 -0.60
C SER A 132 -0.19 -13.46 0.81
N SER A 133 0.03 -14.68 1.30
CA SER A 133 -0.35 -15.12 2.64
C SER A 133 0.89 -15.54 3.39
N TYR A 134 1.22 -14.81 4.45
CA TYR A 134 2.35 -15.10 5.33
C TYR A 134 2.26 -14.27 6.61
N ILE A 135 3.16 -14.52 7.55
CA ILE A 135 3.32 -13.72 8.77
C ILE A 135 4.53 -12.80 8.60
N VAL A 136 4.36 -11.50 8.87
CA VAL A 136 5.46 -10.52 8.88
C VAL A 136 5.75 -10.06 10.30
N GLU A 137 6.97 -10.24 10.76
CA GLU A 137 7.48 -9.62 11.99
C GLU A 137 8.11 -8.27 11.65
N TYR A 138 7.56 -7.21 12.23
CA TYR A 138 8.07 -5.85 12.07
C TYR A 138 7.80 -5.03 13.34
N GLU A 139 8.80 -4.28 13.81
CA GLU A 139 8.70 -3.43 15.02
C GLU A 139 8.08 -4.13 16.25
N LYS A 140 8.48 -5.39 16.51
CA LYS A 140 7.97 -6.24 17.63
C LYS A 140 6.48 -6.57 17.56
N ARG A 141 5.90 -6.50 16.37
CA ARG A 141 4.53 -6.93 16.07
C ARG A 141 4.57 -7.97 14.95
N TYR A 142 3.51 -8.77 14.90
CA TYR A 142 3.31 -9.76 13.86
C TYR A 142 2.05 -9.40 13.08
N TYR A 143 2.20 -9.30 11.77
CA TYR A 143 1.16 -8.95 10.81
C TYR A 143 0.81 -10.22 10.03
N VAL A 144 -0.42 -10.68 10.16
CA VAL A 144 -0.90 -11.89 9.51
C VAL A 144 -1.63 -11.48 8.23
N PHE A 145 -1.00 -11.76 7.09
CA PHE A 145 -1.59 -11.57 5.77
C PHE A 145 -2.33 -12.84 5.37
N TYR A 146 -3.52 -12.70 4.81
CA TYR A 146 -4.32 -13.80 4.29
C TYR A 146 -4.41 -13.70 2.77
N SER A 147 -4.54 -14.84 2.10
CA SER A 147 -4.67 -14.85 0.64
C SER A 147 -5.89 -14.12 0.12
N TYR A 148 -6.98 -14.02 0.87
CA TYR A 148 -8.21 -13.33 0.45
C TYR A 148 -8.55 -12.20 1.42
N LEU A 149 -9.53 -11.36 1.03
CA LEU A 149 -10.02 -10.07 1.60
C LEU A 149 -10.33 -10.06 3.13
N HIS A 150 -9.45 -10.61 3.94
CA HIS A 150 -9.41 -10.46 5.37
C HIS A 150 -8.44 -9.34 5.70
N PRO A 151 -8.83 -8.41 6.57
CA PRO A 151 -7.93 -7.37 7.02
C PRO A 151 -6.71 -8.00 7.70
N VAL A 152 -5.53 -7.40 7.50
CA VAL A 152 -4.30 -7.82 8.15
C VAL A 152 -4.50 -7.82 9.67
N ARG A 153 -4.27 -8.97 10.31
CA ARG A 153 -4.40 -9.09 11.77
C ARG A 153 -3.06 -8.77 12.43
N ILE A 154 -3.09 -7.91 13.44
CA ILE A 154 -1.88 -7.45 14.14
C ILE A 154 -1.88 -8.02 15.55
N VAL A 155 -0.83 -8.77 15.89
CA VAL A 155 -0.66 -9.39 17.21
C VAL A 155 0.74 -9.13 17.77
N LYS A 156 0.92 -9.37 19.07
CA LYS A 156 2.18 -9.11 19.79
C LYS A 156 3.09 -10.33 19.91
N SER A 157 2.62 -11.52 19.57
CA SER A 157 3.37 -12.77 19.76
C SER A 157 3.27 -13.68 18.54
N ILE A 158 4.38 -14.34 18.22
CA ILE A 158 4.44 -15.28 17.10
C ILE A 158 3.48 -16.46 17.30
N ALA A 159 3.34 -16.96 18.53
CA ALA A 159 2.40 -18.03 18.85
C ALA A 159 0.95 -17.67 18.49
N LYS A 160 0.53 -16.43 18.75
CA LYS A 160 -0.82 -15.99 18.37
C LYS A 160 -0.95 -15.77 16.85
N ALA A 161 0.13 -15.34 16.20
CA ALA A 161 0.14 -15.19 14.74
C ALA A 161 0.01 -16.55 14.04
N GLN A 162 0.71 -17.58 14.55
CA GLN A 162 0.61 -18.96 14.08
C GLN A 162 -0.81 -19.52 14.25
N ASP A 163 -1.40 -19.37 15.44
CA ASP A 163 -2.80 -19.76 15.72
C ASP A 163 -3.81 -19.10 14.76
N LEU A 164 -3.57 -17.84 14.38
CA LEU A 164 -4.40 -17.12 13.42
C LEU A 164 -4.18 -17.52 11.96
N PHE A 165 -3.02 -18.06 11.63
CA PHE A 165 -2.65 -18.49 10.27
C PHE A 165 -2.89 -19.99 10.06
N ASP A 166 -3.05 -20.76 11.14
CA ASP A 166 -3.32 -22.19 11.10
C ASP A 166 -4.64 -22.48 10.36
N PRO A 167 -4.61 -23.17 9.21
CA PRO A 167 -5.81 -23.55 8.49
C PRO A 167 -6.54 -24.73 9.15
N THR A 168 -5.90 -25.47 10.06
CA THR A 168 -6.44 -26.71 10.67
C THR A 168 -7.83 -26.56 11.27
N PRO A 169 -8.18 -25.47 11.97
CA PRO A 169 -9.55 -25.27 12.50
C PRO A 169 -10.62 -25.16 11.40
N TRP A 170 -10.24 -24.89 10.16
CA TRP A 170 -11.13 -24.71 9.01
C TRP A 170 -11.21 -25.93 8.11
N ILE A 171 -10.33 -26.92 8.30
CA ILE A 171 -10.34 -28.16 7.54
C ILE A 171 -11.37 -29.09 8.19
N PRO A 172 -12.44 -29.48 7.48
CA PRO A 172 -13.40 -30.44 8.02
C PRO A 172 -12.68 -31.75 8.36
N THR A 173 -12.76 -32.16 9.61
CA THR A 173 -12.09 -33.38 10.09
C THR A 173 -12.96 -34.63 9.95
N ASP A 174 -14.25 -34.46 9.65
CA ASP A 174 -15.17 -35.57 9.42
C ASP A 174 -15.67 -35.59 7.97
N SER A 175 -15.70 -36.80 7.40
CA SER A 175 -16.28 -37.08 6.10
C SER A 175 -17.76 -36.68 5.99
N SER A 176 -18.49 -36.64 7.11
CA SER A 176 -19.89 -36.19 7.15
C SER A 176 -20.09 -34.70 6.95
N ASP A 177 -19.03 -33.90 7.07
CA ASP A 177 -19.09 -32.44 6.93
C ASP A 177 -18.97 -31.99 5.46
N TYR A 178 -18.66 -32.91 4.55
CA TYR A 178 -18.71 -32.67 3.12
C TYR A 178 -20.13 -32.95 2.60
N ASN A 179 -20.94 -31.90 2.48
CA ASN A 179 -22.22 -31.96 1.77
C ASN A 179 -21.96 -32.03 0.26
N PHE A 180 -21.88 -33.25 -0.29
CA PHE A 180 -21.91 -33.51 -1.73
C PHE A 180 -23.35 -33.61 -2.26
#